data_AF-A0A923V6X7-F1
#
_entry.id   AF-A0A923V6X7-F1
#
_cell.length_a   1.000
_cell.length_b   1.000
_cell.length_c   1.000
_cell.angle_alpha   90.00
_cell.angle_beta   90.00
_cell.angle_gamma   90.00
#
_symmetry.space_group_name_H-M   'P 1'
#
loop_
_entity.id
_entity.type
_entity.pdbx_description
1 polymer ?
#
loop_
_entity_poly.entity_id
_entity_poly.type
_entity_poly.pdbx_seq_one_letter_code
_entity_poly.pdbx_strand_id
1 'polypeptide(L)'
;MSKCILVILFLIVGCNYSVQKQSPVDLPEFTFTTGGEISFATVQQYVIAPVCLACHSVGGSRGSNLGDINLANYQNVFSQREDIRSDILDGSMPKDSPALSGYQKRLILAWLDAGALEFAGQSNTGEAPPPTKPPPEPVVVPNIPDSEIYYDVVAKYVFSTNCIKCHGGIPGSKRPDLTNYASVVLNIDDMNEQLNTDQMPPAPPKGIPLTDAQKKLIFTWLDKGAPEKSAAAQ
;
A
#
# COMPACT_ATOMS: atom_id res chain seq x y z
N MET A 1 -7.33 -67.60 1.34
CA MET A 1 -7.57 -66.58 2.39
C MET A 1 -7.11 -65.24 1.82
N SER A 2 -8.03 -64.52 1.17
CA SER A 2 -7.73 -63.29 0.43
C SER A 2 -7.91 -62.09 1.37
N LYS A 3 -6.84 -61.31 1.59
CA LYS A 3 -6.86 -60.13 2.46
C LYS A 3 -7.18 -58.90 1.60
N CYS A 4 -8.41 -58.39 1.73
CA CYS A 4 -8.78 -57.06 1.23
C CYS A 4 -8.08 -56.01 2.11
N ILE A 5 -7.11 -55.29 1.53
CA ILE A 5 -6.48 -54.12 2.14
C ILE A 5 -7.34 -52.91 1.75
N LEU A 6 -7.99 -52.31 2.75
CA LEU A 6 -8.85 -51.14 2.61
C LEU A 6 -8.00 -49.90 2.90
N VAL A 7 -7.62 -49.17 1.83
CA VAL A 7 -6.86 -47.93 1.91
C VAL A 7 -7.84 -46.77 2.12
N ILE A 8 -7.88 -46.24 3.33
CA ILE A 8 -8.68 -45.05 3.69
C ILE A 8 -7.87 -43.80 3.33
N LEU A 9 -8.30 -43.12 2.26
CA LEU A 9 -7.73 -41.88 1.78
C LEU A 9 -8.34 -40.70 2.59
N PHE A 10 -7.57 -40.15 3.53
CA PHE A 10 -7.94 -38.93 4.26
C PHE A 10 -7.73 -37.70 3.36
N LEU A 11 -8.84 -37.13 2.85
CA LEU A 11 -8.85 -35.84 2.16
C LEU A 11 -8.86 -34.72 3.21
N ILE A 12 -7.71 -34.07 3.40
CA ILE A 12 -7.55 -32.91 4.27
C ILE A 12 -7.95 -31.67 3.46
N VAL A 13 -9.15 -31.14 3.70
CA VAL A 13 -9.62 -29.87 3.12
C VAL A 13 -9.06 -28.73 3.97
N GLY A 14 -7.98 -28.10 3.49
CA GLY A 14 -7.45 -26.87 4.08
C GLY A 14 -8.27 -25.66 3.65
N CYS A 15 -9.04 -25.08 4.55
CA CYS A 15 -9.65 -23.77 4.34
C CYS A 15 -8.55 -22.69 4.35
N ASN A 16 -8.24 -22.12 3.19
CA ASN A 16 -7.36 -20.96 3.07
C ASN A 16 -8.12 -19.70 3.53
N TYR A 17 -8.10 -19.42 4.82
CA TYR A 17 -8.77 -18.28 5.42
C TYR A 17 -7.84 -17.05 5.31
N SER A 18 -7.85 -16.39 4.16
CA SER A 18 -7.30 -15.04 4.05
C SER A 18 -8.31 -14.07 4.67
N VAL A 19 -8.10 -13.71 5.94
CA VAL A 19 -8.89 -12.66 6.60
C VAL A 19 -8.48 -11.33 5.99
N GLN A 20 -9.13 -10.95 4.89
CA GLN A 20 -9.21 -9.54 4.53
C GLN A 20 -9.93 -8.84 5.68
N LYS A 21 -9.17 -8.10 6.48
CA LYS A 21 -9.71 -7.25 7.55
C LYS A 21 -10.57 -6.18 6.88
N GLN A 22 -11.88 -6.44 6.77
CA GLN A 22 -12.82 -5.45 6.26
C GLN A 22 -12.74 -4.20 7.15
N SER A 23 -12.54 -3.04 6.53
CA SER A 23 -12.56 -1.78 7.27
C SER A 23 -13.96 -1.58 7.87
N PRO A 24 -14.09 -1.13 9.12
CA PRO A 24 -15.39 -0.81 9.69
C PRO A 24 -16.06 0.28 8.85
N VAL A 25 -17.38 0.11 8.67
CA VAL A 25 -18.40 0.99 8.08
C VAL A 25 -17.96 2.44 7.85
N ASP A 26 -18.20 2.94 6.61
CA ASP A 26 -17.98 4.31 6.17
C ASP A 26 -18.40 5.35 7.22
N LEU A 27 -17.41 5.88 7.92
CA LEU A 27 -17.56 7.08 8.73
C LEU A 27 -17.66 8.29 7.79
N PRO A 28 -18.43 9.33 8.16
CA PRO A 28 -18.61 10.52 7.33
C PRO A 28 -17.27 11.10 6.89
N GLU A 29 -17.20 11.54 5.64
CA GLU A 29 -16.03 12.22 5.08
C GLU A 29 -15.71 13.46 5.92
N PHE A 30 -14.75 13.31 6.84
CA PHE A 30 -14.20 14.44 7.55
C PHE A 30 -13.28 15.19 6.60
N THR A 31 -13.76 16.30 6.04
CA THR A 31 -12.90 17.25 5.35
C THR A 31 -12.06 17.94 6.41
N PHE A 32 -10.74 17.77 6.34
CA PHE A 32 -9.84 18.63 7.09
C PHE A 32 -10.05 20.03 6.53
N THR A 33 -10.90 20.83 7.18
CA THR A 33 -10.97 22.25 6.90
C THR A 33 -9.57 22.78 7.13
N THR A 34 -9.04 23.51 6.15
CA THR A 34 -7.65 23.97 5.95
C THR A 34 -7.13 24.90 7.06
N GLY A 35 -7.27 24.46 8.32
CA GLY A 35 -7.03 25.21 9.55
C GLY A 35 -7.25 24.38 10.82
N GLY A 36 -7.74 23.13 10.74
CA GLY A 36 -7.68 22.18 11.83
C GLY A 36 -6.26 21.62 11.97
N GLU A 37 -5.51 22.11 12.93
CA GLU A 37 -4.08 21.84 13.07
C GLU A 37 -3.81 20.35 13.37
N ILE A 38 -3.23 19.65 12.39
CA ILE A 38 -2.74 18.28 12.53
C ILE A 38 -1.55 18.30 13.48
N SER A 39 -1.75 17.80 14.71
CA SER A 39 -0.76 17.79 15.80
C SER A 39 -0.70 16.42 16.46
N PHE A 40 0.32 16.22 17.31
CA PHE A 40 0.42 15.00 18.12
C PHE A 40 -0.82 14.81 18.99
N ALA A 41 -1.36 15.87 19.59
CA ALA A 41 -2.59 15.78 20.39
C ALA A 41 -3.77 15.19 19.60
N THR A 42 -3.95 15.64 18.36
CA THR A 42 -5.00 15.14 17.45
C THR A 42 -4.77 13.65 17.12
N VAL A 43 -3.56 13.28 16.69
CA VAL A 43 -3.25 11.87 16.37
C VAL A 43 -3.33 10.98 17.60
N GLN A 44 -2.90 11.48 18.76
CA GLN A 44 -2.96 10.78 20.03
C GLN A 44 -4.41 10.44 20.39
N GLN A 45 -5.31 11.41 20.28
CA GLN A 45 -6.72 11.24 20.63
C GLN A 45 -7.45 10.25 19.72
N TYR A 46 -7.20 10.32 18.40
CA TYR A 46 -8.02 9.60 17.42
C TYR A 46 -7.38 8.29 16.90
N VAL A 47 -6.07 8.12 17.05
CA VAL A 47 -5.34 6.95 16.52
C VAL A 47 -4.55 6.25 17.62
N ILE A 48 -3.56 6.92 18.22
CA ILE A 48 -2.58 6.23 19.09
C ILE A 48 -3.24 5.73 20.37
N ALA A 49 -3.98 6.56 21.10
CA ALA A 49 -4.65 6.15 22.34
C ALA A 49 -5.68 5.04 22.14
N PRO A 50 -6.66 5.14 21.21
CA PRO A 50 -7.68 4.12 21.07
C PRO A 50 -7.21 2.83 20.39
N VAL A 51 -6.15 2.88 19.56
CA VAL A 51 -5.74 1.72 18.76
C VAL A 51 -4.39 1.16 19.17
N CYS A 52 -3.39 2.01 19.37
CA CYS A 52 -2.00 1.58 19.51
C CYS A 52 -1.61 1.30 20.97
N LEU A 53 -2.09 2.11 21.92
CA LEU A 53 -1.67 2.00 23.33
C LEU A 53 -2.12 0.72 24.03
N ALA A 54 -3.13 0.02 23.51
CA ALA A 54 -3.51 -1.29 24.05
C ALA A 54 -2.35 -2.31 24.01
N CYS A 55 -1.42 -2.15 23.06
CA CYS A 55 -0.29 -3.03 22.81
C CYS A 55 1.09 -2.34 22.92
N HIS A 56 1.16 -1.02 22.75
CA HIS A 56 2.41 -0.25 22.77
C HIS A 56 2.44 0.77 23.91
N SER A 57 2.05 0.35 25.11
CA SER A 57 2.22 1.16 26.32
C SER A 57 2.81 0.32 27.45
N VAL A 58 3.57 0.97 28.32
CA VAL A 58 4.10 0.34 29.53
C VAL A 58 2.91 -0.04 30.39
N GLY A 59 2.60 -1.33 30.47
CA GLY A 59 1.44 -1.85 31.21
C GLY A 59 0.11 -1.80 30.44
N GLY A 60 0.12 -1.79 29.11
CA GLY A 60 -1.10 -1.88 28.29
C GLY A 60 -1.96 -3.11 28.62
N SER A 61 -3.23 -3.09 28.22
CA SER A 61 -4.24 -4.11 28.58
C SER A 61 -3.87 -5.54 28.16
N ARG A 62 -2.92 -5.70 27.23
CA ARG A 62 -2.35 -7.00 26.80
C ARG A 62 -0.99 -7.33 27.42
N GLY A 63 -0.53 -6.52 28.39
CA GLY A 63 0.54 -6.86 29.32
C GLY A 63 1.98 -6.62 28.86
N SER A 64 2.26 -5.82 27.83
CA SER A 64 3.65 -5.44 27.44
C SER A 64 3.69 -4.35 26.36
N ASN A 65 4.86 -3.68 26.26
CA ASN A 65 5.28 -2.92 25.08
C ASN A 65 5.64 -3.91 23.98
N LEU A 66 4.68 -4.35 23.17
CA LEU A 66 4.98 -5.28 22.08
C LEU A 66 5.98 -4.63 21.11
N GLY A 67 7.04 -5.37 20.78
CA GLY A 67 8.14 -4.88 19.95
C GLY A 67 9.08 -3.90 20.65
N ASP A 68 9.07 -3.85 21.99
CA ASP A 68 9.90 -2.93 22.80
C ASP A 68 9.69 -1.45 22.48
N ILE A 69 8.55 -1.11 21.87
CA ILE A 69 8.17 0.26 21.51
C ILE A 69 7.06 0.75 22.44
N ASN A 70 7.27 1.93 23.03
CA ASN A 70 6.30 2.60 23.89
C ASN A 70 5.78 3.87 23.20
N LEU A 71 4.53 3.88 22.75
CA LEU A 71 3.91 5.00 22.04
C LEU A 71 3.14 5.97 22.96
N ALA A 72 3.37 5.92 24.27
CA ALA A 72 2.59 6.69 25.26
C ALA A 72 2.88 8.20 25.28
N ASN A 73 3.98 8.66 24.67
CA ASN A 73 4.34 10.08 24.64
C ASN A 73 4.91 10.49 23.27
N TYR A 74 4.94 11.80 23.04
CA TYR A 74 5.40 12.37 21.78
C TYR A 74 6.81 11.94 21.41
N GLN A 75 7.77 12.06 22.34
CA GLN A 75 9.19 11.83 22.08
C GLN A 75 9.44 10.41 21.56
N ASN A 76 8.77 9.41 22.14
CA ASN A 76 8.89 8.03 21.70
C ASN A 76 8.22 7.78 20.34
N VAL A 77 7.05 8.37 20.10
CA VAL A 77 6.36 8.24 18.81
C VAL A 77 7.20 8.91 17.71
N PHE A 78 7.75 10.08 18.00
CA PHE A 78 8.58 10.85 17.08
C PHE A 78 9.89 10.12 16.73
N SER A 79 10.54 9.45 17.70
CA SER A 79 11.76 8.68 17.44
C SER A 79 11.50 7.44 16.56
N GLN A 80 10.31 6.84 16.67
CA GLN A 80 9.90 5.64 15.93
C GLN A 80 9.11 5.94 14.65
N ARG A 81 8.99 7.22 14.25
CA ARG A 81 8.04 7.67 13.22
C ARG A 81 8.19 6.98 11.86
N GLU A 82 9.41 6.59 11.47
CA GLU A 82 9.67 5.90 10.20
C GLU A 82 9.21 4.43 10.25
N ASP A 83 9.44 3.75 11.37
CA ASP A 83 8.98 2.38 11.59
C ASP A 83 7.45 2.36 11.67
N ILE A 84 6.85 3.29 12.42
CA ILE A 84 5.40 3.46 12.52
C ILE A 84 4.80 3.71 11.14
N ARG A 85 5.42 4.59 10.33
CA ARG A 85 4.98 4.84 8.95
C ARG A 85 5.01 3.55 8.13
N SER A 86 6.12 2.81 8.19
CA SER A 86 6.27 1.55 7.46
C SER A 86 5.19 0.54 7.86
N ASP A 87 5.01 0.28 9.15
CA ASP A 87 4.06 -0.69 9.71
C ASP A 87 2.59 -0.34 9.43
N ILE A 88 2.27 0.94 9.29
CA ILE A 88 0.92 1.41 8.94
C ILE A 88 0.68 1.31 7.44
N LEU A 89 1.67 1.70 6.62
CA LEU A 89 1.58 1.58 5.18
C LEU A 89 1.39 0.12 4.78
N ASP A 90 2.09 -0.77 5.48
CA ASP A 90 2.16 -2.19 5.21
C ASP A 90 1.02 -3.03 5.80
N GLY A 91 0.25 -2.44 6.72
CA GLY A 91 -0.91 -3.07 7.34
C GLY A 91 -0.57 -4.19 8.33
N SER A 92 0.71 -4.37 8.68
CA SER A 92 1.16 -5.25 9.74
C SER A 92 0.64 -4.80 11.11
N MET A 93 0.40 -3.49 11.26
CA MET A 93 -0.20 -2.90 12.44
C MET A 93 -1.61 -2.34 12.18
N PRO A 94 -2.57 -2.60 13.10
CA PRO A 94 -2.40 -3.30 14.37
C PRO A 94 -2.40 -4.83 14.26
N LYS A 95 -1.52 -5.49 15.00
CA LYS A 95 -1.48 -6.95 15.12
C LYS A 95 -2.63 -7.47 16.00
N ASP A 96 -3.28 -8.57 15.57
CA ASP A 96 -4.36 -9.25 16.31
C ASP A 96 -5.49 -8.31 16.80
N SER A 97 -5.74 -7.27 16.02
CA SER A 97 -6.82 -6.30 16.20
C SER A 97 -7.35 -5.87 14.82
N PRO A 98 -8.55 -5.24 14.75
CA PRO A 98 -9.06 -4.67 13.52
C PRO A 98 -8.05 -3.72 12.86
N ALA A 99 -8.06 -3.67 11.53
CA ALA A 99 -7.24 -2.72 10.79
C ALA A 99 -7.62 -1.28 11.15
N LEU A 100 -6.67 -0.34 11.02
CA LEU A 100 -7.00 1.08 11.08
C LEU A 100 -8.11 1.38 10.06
N SER A 101 -9.10 2.17 10.48
CA SER A 101 -10.06 2.71 9.52
C SER A 101 -9.33 3.59 8.50
N GLY A 102 -9.92 3.77 7.31
CA GLY A 102 -9.37 4.67 6.29
C GLY A 102 -9.11 6.08 6.84
N TYR A 103 -9.97 6.56 7.73
CA TYR A 103 -9.79 7.82 8.44
C TYR A 103 -8.54 7.82 9.34
N GLN A 104 -8.40 6.83 10.22
CA GLN A 104 -7.27 6.74 11.15
C GLN A 104 -5.94 6.64 10.41
N LYS A 105 -5.89 5.82 9.34
CA LYS A 105 -4.71 5.67 8.50
C LYS A 105 -4.35 6.99 7.79
N ARG A 106 -5.32 7.71 7.22
CA ARG A 106 -5.06 9.03 6.60
C ARG A 106 -4.58 10.06 7.62
N LEU A 107 -5.20 10.13 8.81
CA LEU A 107 -4.85 11.11 9.84
C LEU A 107 -3.40 10.94 10.34
N ILE A 108 -2.99 9.72 10.68
CA ILE A 108 -1.63 9.49 11.19
C ILE A 108 -0.57 9.67 10.10
N LEU A 109 -0.82 9.26 8.86
CA LEU A 109 0.11 9.48 7.75
C LEU A 109 0.24 10.97 7.42
N ALA A 110 -0.86 11.72 7.38
CA ALA A 110 -0.81 13.16 7.15
C ALA A 110 -0.03 13.90 8.24
N TRP A 111 -0.14 13.49 9.51
CA TRP A 111 0.67 14.05 10.59
C TRP A 111 2.16 13.72 10.46
N LEU A 112 2.49 12.47 10.09
CA LEU A 112 3.87 12.07 9.82
C LEU A 112 4.45 12.83 8.61
N ASP A 113 3.65 13.09 7.57
CA ASP A 113 4.02 13.88 6.39
C ASP A 113 4.26 15.36 6.73
N ALA A 114 3.50 15.90 7.69
CA ALA A 114 3.71 17.25 8.24
C ALA A 114 4.95 17.36 9.16
N GLY A 115 5.76 16.31 9.27
CA GLY A 115 6.95 16.28 10.12
C GLY A 115 6.64 15.95 11.58
N ALA A 116 5.53 15.26 11.85
CA ALA A 116 5.13 14.80 13.17
C ALA A 116 5.15 15.95 14.22
N LEU A 117 4.39 17.00 13.96
CA LEU A 117 4.32 18.21 14.80
C LEU A 117 3.84 17.87 16.21
N GLU A 118 4.57 18.31 17.24
CA GLU A 118 4.16 18.14 18.64
C GLU A 118 2.94 19.02 18.93
N PHE A 119 3.04 20.30 18.61
CA PHE A 119 2.00 21.29 18.86
C PHE A 119 1.31 21.75 17.58
N ALA A 120 0.04 22.09 17.77
CA ALA A 120 -0.79 22.73 16.79
C ALA A 120 -0.16 24.11 16.40
N GLY A 121 -0.02 24.39 15.10
CA GLY A 121 0.57 25.64 14.61
C GLY A 121 2.11 25.69 14.64
N GLN A 122 2.77 24.60 15.04
CA GLN A 122 4.23 24.50 14.97
C GLN A 122 4.67 24.48 13.50
N SER A 123 5.29 25.56 13.04
CA SER A 123 6.03 25.58 11.78
C SER A 123 7.47 25.15 12.07
N ASN A 124 7.89 23.99 11.55
CA ASN A 124 9.28 23.57 11.61
C ASN A 124 10.11 24.48 10.69
N THR A 125 10.56 25.62 11.20
CA THR A 125 11.49 26.56 10.54
C THR A 125 12.96 26.16 10.73
N GLY A 126 13.23 25.07 11.45
CA GLY A 126 14.55 24.45 11.52
C GLY A 126 14.79 23.60 10.27
N GLU A 127 15.87 23.90 9.56
CA GLU A 127 16.37 23.25 8.34
C GLU A 127 15.90 21.79 8.25
N ALA A 128 14.95 21.56 7.33
CA ALA A 128 14.36 20.27 7.12
C ALA A 128 15.49 19.22 6.95
N PRO A 129 15.38 18.00 7.51
CA PRO A 129 16.20 16.91 7.01
C PRO A 129 16.13 16.95 5.48
N PRO A 130 17.27 16.80 4.76
CA PRO A 130 17.32 17.03 3.32
C PRO A 130 16.13 16.33 2.70
N PRO A 131 15.31 17.02 1.89
CA PRO A 131 13.98 16.55 1.53
C PRO A 131 14.11 15.09 1.10
N THR A 132 13.62 14.18 1.94
CA THR A 132 13.23 12.88 1.42
C THR A 132 12.23 13.26 0.36
N LYS A 133 12.60 12.95 -0.89
CA LYS A 133 11.84 13.25 -2.10
C LYS A 133 10.35 13.29 -1.74
N PRO A 134 9.62 14.41 -1.99
CA PRO A 134 8.21 14.53 -1.63
C PRO A 134 7.51 13.20 -1.89
N PRO A 135 6.70 12.67 -0.96
CA PRO A 135 5.88 11.49 -1.24
C PRO A 135 5.32 11.70 -2.65
N PRO A 136 5.66 10.82 -3.62
CA PRO A 136 5.36 11.11 -5.02
C PRO A 136 3.88 11.45 -5.07
N GLU A 137 3.61 12.68 -5.52
CA GLU A 137 2.24 13.17 -5.69
C GLU A 137 1.42 12.05 -6.33
N PRO A 138 0.21 11.73 -5.81
CA PRO A 138 -0.60 10.66 -6.36
C PRO A 138 -0.60 10.84 -7.87
N VAL A 139 -0.10 9.84 -8.60
CA VAL A 139 0.11 9.98 -10.04
C VAL A 139 -1.27 10.17 -10.64
N VAL A 140 -1.59 11.42 -10.96
CA VAL A 140 -2.86 11.76 -11.59
C VAL A 140 -2.77 11.21 -13.00
N VAL A 141 -3.46 10.11 -13.25
CA VAL A 141 -3.63 9.58 -14.60
C VAL A 141 -4.47 10.60 -15.36
N PRO A 142 -3.93 11.29 -16.37
CA PRO A 142 -4.72 12.24 -17.13
C PRO A 142 -5.84 11.50 -17.89
N ASN A 143 -6.87 12.23 -18.32
CA ASN A 143 -7.87 11.67 -19.20
C ASN A 143 -7.28 11.48 -20.60
N ILE A 144 -6.67 10.31 -20.86
CA ILE A 144 -6.03 9.96 -22.12
C ILE A 144 -7.09 9.28 -23.01
N PRO A 145 -7.32 9.76 -24.24
CA PRO A 145 -8.21 9.08 -25.18
C PRO A 145 -7.78 7.64 -25.42
N ASP A 146 -8.74 6.72 -25.50
CA ASP A 146 -8.44 5.29 -25.69
C ASP A 146 -7.57 5.04 -26.94
N SER A 147 -7.71 5.86 -27.99
CA SER A 147 -6.89 5.80 -29.20
C SER A 147 -5.41 6.04 -28.95
N GLU A 148 -5.05 6.79 -27.90
CA GLU A 148 -3.68 7.20 -27.57
C GLU A 148 -3.01 6.31 -26.51
N ILE A 149 -3.71 5.29 -26.01
CA ILE A 149 -3.17 4.36 -25.02
C ILE A 149 -2.25 3.34 -25.72
N TYR A 150 -0.94 3.51 -25.53
CA TYR A 150 0.15 2.63 -26.00
C TYR A 150 1.08 2.25 -24.84
N TYR A 151 2.10 1.43 -25.12
CA TYR A 151 3.03 0.93 -24.12
C TYR A 151 3.73 2.05 -23.33
N ASP A 152 4.15 3.14 -23.99
CA ASP A 152 4.82 4.28 -23.35
C ASP A 152 3.93 4.98 -22.30
N VAL A 153 2.63 5.12 -22.61
CA VAL A 153 1.63 5.66 -21.69
C VAL A 153 1.48 4.76 -20.46
N VAL A 154 1.30 3.46 -20.65
CA VAL A 154 1.17 2.50 -19.53
C VAL A 154 2.47 2.43 -18.72
N ALA A 155 3.62 2.41 -19.40
CA ALA A 155 4.92 2.40 -18.75
C ALA A 155 5.12 3.62 -17.87
N LYS A 156 4.72 4.80 -18.35
CA LYS A 156 4.80 6.06 -17.61
C LYS A 156 3.90 6.08 -16.38
N TYR A 157 2.61 5.79 -16.53
CA TYR A 157 1.63 6.04 -15.46
C TYR A 157 1.31 4.84 -14.57
N VAL A 158 1.75 3.63 -14.97
CA VAL A 158 1.49 2.38 -14.23
C VAL A 158 2.79 1.64 -13.91
N PHE A 159 3.60 1.28 -14.91
CA PHE A 159 4.77 0.43 -14.64
C PHE A 159 5.83 1.15 -13.82
N SER A 160 6.17 2.40 -14.16
CA SER A 160 7.21 3.16 -13.45
C SER A 160 6.87 3.45 -12.00
N THR A 161 5.58 3.52 -11.68
CA THR A 161 5.08 3.92 -10.37
C THR A 161 4.82 2.71 -9.47
N ASN A 162 4.35 1.60 -10.03
CA ASN A 162 3.85 0.48 -9.23
C ASN A 162 4.61 -0.83 -9.44
N CYS A 163 5.29 -1.02 -10.58
CA CYS A 163 5.74 -2.36 -11.00
C CYS A 163 7.27 -2.48 -11.17
N ILE A 164 7.93 -1.46 -11.72
CA ILE A 164 9.35 -1.49 -12.12
C ILE A 164 10.28 -1.66 -10.90
N LYS A 165 9.86 -1.27 -9.70
CA LYS A 165 10.64 -1.54 -8.46
C LYS A 165 11.00 -3.03 -8.33
N CYS A 166 10.09 -3.91 -8.73
CA CYS A 166 10.30 -5.35 -8.68
C CYS A 166 10.61 -5.93 -10.07
N HIS A 167 10.14 -5.31 -11.14
CA HIS A 167 10.20 -5.81 -12.53
C HIS A 167 11.05 -4.94 -13.46
N GLY A 168 12.13 -4.33 -12.97
CA GLY A 168 12.92 -3.33 -13.71
C GLY A 168 14.06 -3.87 -14.56
N GLY A 169 14.13 -5.18 -14.81
CA GLY A 169 15.19 -5.78 -15.63
C GLY A 169 16.60 -5.77 -15.02
N ILE A 170 16.75 -5.31 -13.77
CA ILE A 170 18.04 -5.28 -13.07
C ILE A 170 18.32 -6.62 -12.35
N PRO A 171 19.58 -6.96 -12.02
CA PRO A 171 19.90 -8.15 -11.25
C PRO A 171 19.09 -8.23 -9.95
N GLY A 172 18.36 -9.34 -9.76
CA GLY A 172 17.46 -9.54 -8.62
C GLY A 172 16.00 -9.14 -8.86
N SER A 173 15.69 -8.48 -9.99
CA SER A 173 14.30 -8.25 -10.40
C SER A 173 13.57 -9.54 -10.74
N LYS A 174 12.24 -9.52 -10.54
CA LYS A 174 11.31 -10.54 -11.02
C LYS A 174 11.12 -10.36 -12.53
N ARG A 175 10.81 -11.47 -13.20
CA ARG A 175 10.34 -11.46 -14.60
C ARG A 175 8.83 -11.25 -14.63
N PRO A 176 8.26 -10.64 -15.70
CA PRO A 176 8.96 -10.05 -16.85
C PRO A 176 9.70 -8.75 -16.52
N ASP A 177 10.59 -8.30 -17.41
CA ASP A 177 11.16 -6.95 -17.39
C ASP A 177 10.15 -5.97 -18.01
N LEU A 178 9.58 -5.10 -17.19
CA LEU A 178 8.55 -4.14 -17.59
C LEU A 178 9.13 -2.85 -18.18
N THR A 179 10.46 -2.71 -18.27
CA THR A 179 11.12 -1.61 -18.99
C THR A 179 11.32 -1.89 -20.48
N ASN A 180 11.01 -3.12 -20.92
CA ASN A 180 11.21 -3.59 -22.29
C ASN A 180 9.90 -4.14 -22.86
N TYR A 181 9.35 -3.46 -23.88
CA TYR A 181 8.10 -3.88 -24.54
C TYR A 181 8.13 -5.33 -25.02
N ALA A 182 9.23 -5.77 -25.64
CA ALA A 182 9.36 -7.14 -26.13
C ALA A 182 9.27 -8.18 -24.99
N SER A 183 9.82 -7.87 -23.81
CA SER A 183 9.64 -8.72 -22.63
C SER A 183 8.20 -8.70 -22.13
N VAL A 184 7.51 -7.56 -22.19
CA VAL A 184 6.12 -7.45 -21.71
C VAL A 184 5.19 -8.27 -22.60
N VAL A 185 5.26 -8.13 -23.93
CA VAL A 185 4.36 -8.85 -24.84
C VAL A 185 4.51 -10.36 -24.81
N LEU A 186 5.72 -10.87 -24.51
CA LEU A 186 5.96 -12.29 -24.30
C LEU A 186 5.29 -12.84 -23.03
N ASN A 187 4.83 -11.98 -22.12
CA ASN A 187 4.27 -12.34 -20.82
C ASN A 187 2.89 -11.70 -20.57
N ILE A 188 2.18 -11.28 -21.63
CA ILE A 188 0.88 -10.60 -21.50
C ILE A 188 -0.17 -11.47 -20.82
N ASP A 189 -0.23 -12.77 -21.14
CA ASP A 189 -1.26 -13.66 -20.59
C ASP A 189 -1.10 -13.80 -19.07
N ASP A 190 0.13 -14.03 -18.60
CA ASP A 190 0.46 -14.09 -17.17
C ASP A 190 0.18 -12.74 -16.48
N MET A 191 0.61 -11.63 -17.08
CA MET A 191 0.32 -10.30 -16.53
C MET A 191 -1.18 -10.04 -16.43
N ASN A 192 -1.96 -10.41 -17.44
CA ASN A 192 -3.41 -10.25 -17.44
C ASN A 192 -4.06 -11.11 -16.35
N GLU A 193 -3.61 -12.35 -16.16
CA GLU A 193 -4.08 -13.22 -15.08
C GLU A 193 -3.76 -12.64 -13.69
N GLN A 194 -2.53 -12.18 -13.48
CA GLN A 194 -2.06 -11.60 -12.22
C GLN A 194 -2.81 -10.31 -11.85
N LEU A 195 -3.14 -9.47 -12.83
CA LEU A 195 -3.92 -8.26 -12.64
C LEU A 195 -5.40 -8.56 -12.38
N ASN A 196 -6.00 -9.50 -13.11
CA ASN A 196 -7.42 -9.88 -12.92
C ASN A 196 -7.67 -10.58 -11.58
N THR A 197 -6.66 -11.25 -11.03
CA THR A 197 -6.73 -11.92 -9.73
C THR A 197 -6.24 -11.06 -8.57
N ASP A 198 -5.90 -9.77 -8.83
CA ASP A 198 -5.35 -8.83 -7.84
C ASP A 198 -4.11 -9.37 -7.10
N GLN A 199 -3.36 -10.29 -7.71
CA GLN A 199 -2.11 -10.81 -7.16
C GLN A 199 -0.95 -9.82 -7.36
N MET A 200 -1.02 -9.02 -8.41
CA MET A 200 -0.04 -7.99 -8.73
C MET A 200 -0.69 -6.63 -8.97
N PRO A 201 -0.08 -5.53 -8.47
CA PRO A 201 1.05 -5.50 -7.55
C PRO A 201 0.70 -6.16 -6.20
N PRO A 202 1.68 -6.74 -5.48
CA PRO A 202 1.39 -7.36 -4.19
C PRO A 202 0.88 -6.30 -3.21
N ALA A 203 0.06 -6.72 -2.25
CA ALA A 203 -0.44 -5.83 -1.21
C ALA A 203 0.73 -5.12 -0.48
N PRO A 204 0.48 -3.91 0.09
CA PRO A 204 1.44 -3.25 0.96
C PRO A 204 1.98 -4.20 2.04
N PRO A 205 3.27 -4.12 2.41
CA PRO A 205 4.28 -3.14 1.98
C PRO A 205 4.92 -3.46 0.64
N LYS A 206 4.74 -4.69 0.17
CA LYS A 206 5.58 -5.28 -0.86
C LYS A 206 5.37 -4.59 -2.21
N GLY A 207 4.17 -4.08 -2.43
CA GLY A 207 3.79 -3.32 -3.62
C GLY A 207 2.88 -2.16 -3.28
N ILE A 208 2.62 -1.35 -4.30
CA ILE A 208 1.70 -0.22 -4.24
C ILE A 208 0.47 -0.62 -5.06
N PRO A 209 -0.72 -0.76 -4.45
CA PRO A 209 -1.95 -1.08 -5.17
C PRO A 209 -2.21 -0.09 -6.30
N LEU A 210 -2.77 -0.58 -7.41
CA LEU A 210 -3.22 0.27 -8.49
C LEU A 210 -4.49 1.03 -8.08
N THR A 211 -4.57 2.30 -8.45
CA THR A 211 -5.85 3.04 -8.40
C THR A 211 -6.79 2.54 -9.49
N ASP A 212 -8.09 2.84 -9.38
CA ASP A 212 -9.07 2.48 -10.42
C ASP A 212 -8.73 3.07 -11.78
N ALA A 213 -8.18 4.30 -11.82
CA ALA A 213 -7.74 4.94 -13.06
C ALA A 213 -6.54 4.21 -13.68
N GLN A 214 -5.58 3.75 -12.86
CA GLN A 214 -4.44 2.97 -13.33
C GLN A 214 -4.85 1.57 -13.80
N LYS A 215 -5.75 0.90 -13.08
CA LYS A 215 -6.36 -0.39 -13.49
C LYS A 215 -7.06 -0.23 -14.83
N LYS A 216 -7.91 0.78 -14.96
CA LYS A 216 -8.58 1.09 -16.23
C LYS A 216 -7.58 1.28 -17.36
N LEU A 217 -6.54 2.11 -17.15
CA LEU A 217 -5.53 2.39 -18.16
C LEU A 217 -4.81 1.13 -18.65
N ILE A 218 -4.37 0.26 -17.75
CA ILE A 218 -3.66 -0.97 -18.14
C ILE A 218 -4.58 -2.00 -18.80
N PHE A 219 -5.81 -2.18 -18.33
CA PHE A 219 -6.77 -3.09 -18.95
C PHE A 219 -7.19 -2.60 -20.34
N THR A 220 -7.43 -1.29 -20.52
CA THR A 220 -7.72 -0.75 -21.87
C THR A 220 -6.57 -0.98 -22.84
N TRP A 221 -5.31 -0.87 -22.38
CA TRP A 221 -4.16 -1.19 -23.22
C TRP A 221 -4.11 -2.68 -23.57
N LEU A 222 -4.34 -3.57 -22.61
CA LEU A 222 -4.39 -5.02 -22.81
C LEU A 222 -5.50 -5.42 -23.80
N ASP A 223 -6.71 -4.87 -23.64
CA ASP A 223 -7.88 -5.13 -24.50
C ASP A 223 -7.62 -4.74 -25.96
N LYS A 224 -6.76 -3.74 -26.20
CA LYS A 224 -6.33 -3.31 -27.54
C LYS A 224 -5.25 -4.21 -28.16
N GLY A 225 -4.90 -5.32 -27.51
CA GLY A 225 -3.79 -6.18 -27.92
C GLY A 225 -2.42 -5.59 -27.57
N ALA A 226 -2.36 -4.74 -26.53
CA ALA A 226 -1.14 -4.18 -25.97
C ALA A 226 -0.20 -3.52 -26.99
N PRO A 227 -0.65 -2.53 -27.79
CA PRO A 227 0.16 -1.95 -28.86
C PRO A 227 1.39 -1.19 -28.32
N GLU A 228 2.55 -1.37 -28.99
CA GLU A 228 3.81 -0.67 -28.66
C GLU A 228 3.71 0.84 -28.90
N LYS A 229 3.17 1.21 -30.07
CA LYS A 229 3.15 2.57 -30.61
C LYS A 229 1.91 2.78 -31.47
N SER A 230 1.63 4.04 -31.81
CA SER A 230 0.54 4.36 -32.73
C SER A 230 0.72 3.74 -34.11
N ALA A 231 -0.40 3.26 -34.68
CA ALA A 231 -0.42 2.74 -36.06
C ALA A 231 -0.11 3.85 -37.10
N ALA A 232 -0.17 5.13 -36.72
CA ALA A 232 0.12 6.27 -37.58
C ALA A 232 1.62 6.63 -37.67
N ALA A 233 2.50 5.89 -36.98
CA ALA A 233 3.95 6.14 -36.94
C ALA A 233 4.77 5.06 -37.69
N GLN A 234 4.19 4.42 -38.71
CA GLN A 234 4.88 3.50 -39.62
C GLN A 234 4.81 4.00 -41.06
#